data_AF-A0A820NGD6-F1
#
_entry.id   AF-A0A820NGD6-F1
#
_cell.length_a   1.000
_cell.length_b   1.000
_cell.length_c   1.000
_cell.angle_alpha   90.00
_cell.angle_beta   90.00
_cell.angle_gamma   90.00
#
_symmetry.space_group_name_H-M   'P 1'
#
loop_
_entity.id
_entity.type
_entity.pdbx_description
1 polymer ?
#
loop_
_entity_poly.entity_id
_entity_poly.type
_entity_poly.pdbx_seq_one_letter_code
_entity_poly.pdbx_strand_id
1 'polypeptide(L)'
;MQRSKTNEIPSKWLDCPRKSTIIAGKFIAFKTTLDDRYNTEIPIVKRWTCNMLIKHMKDDHKNLGLIIDLTNTERYYRSDEEFIKKNIRYQKIACQGHDESPNDEQINLFIQTCVDFINSNPNDFIGVHCTHGFNRTAARSPGIYKQDYLNKLIEKFATDGATSIHAPSRPEWCLDSKRKCNELDEKQPNKQFRNEIKQNSNPMFVVDLNDVKPICTQPMLNNIRWKYQQMCGWNRQSFPGSQPVSMNSINYQTILSTPYMVSWKADGTRYMMLIENQDRVYMLDRNNCVFQVNNLYFPKDFDCKTHLINTLVDGEFVIDNDNGIKRYRYLIYDIVIYNNQDVGQQSYRERLNIIRHDIVDVRNHATVKGQINKSLEPFSIRLKEFWELSAVSKILSPKFQSQITHGCDGLVFQPVLRPYQPGRSANILKWKEDNTMDFLLKIESIGTFITDVRIFRESSEKSALLFVTGMSDPFASIRYSSELDQYKNQIIECSFRDNEWYFYRHRADKTYPNARATADGVIETIRSPITKDFLCSAIEENIAFSNYS
;
A
#
# COMPACT_ATOMS: atom_id res chain seq x y z
N MET A 1 -21.49 21.69 41.95
CA MET A 1 -22.29 20.46 41.79
C MET A 1 -21.64 19.59 40.71
N GLN A 2 -21.26 18.35 41.01
CA GLN A 2 -20.97 17.35 39.98
C GLN A 2 -22.31 16.72 39.54
N ARG A 3 -22.59 16.66 38.23
CA ARG A 3 -23.68 15.84 37.70
C ARG A 3 -23.20 14.38 37.64
N SER A 4 -24.05 13.44 38.06
CA SER A 4 -23.74 12.01 38.00
C SER A 4 -23.72 11.51 36.54
N LYS A 5 -22.61 10.89 36.12
CA LYS A 5 -22.38 10.37 34.75
C LYS A 5 -23.14 9.07 34.42
N THR A 6 -24.38 8.92 34.91
CA THR A 6 -25.13 7.66 34.85
C THR A 6 -25.61 7.33 33.43
N ASN A 7 -26.08 8.33 32.67
CA ASN A 7 -26.74 8.13 31.38
C ASN A 7 -25.91 8.59 30.16
N GLU A 8 -24.65 9.01 30.33
CA GLU A 8 -23.80 9.42 29.20
C GLU A 8 -23.57 8.26 28.20
N ILE A 9 -24.02 8.43 26.95
CA ILE A 9 -23.69 7.54 25.82
C ILE A 9 -22.15 7.37 25.71
N PRO A 10 -21.61 6.16 25.45
CA PRO A 10 -20.17 5.99 25.21
C PRO A 10 -19.68 6.82 24.01
N SER A 11 -18.55 7.51 24.18
CA SER A 11 -17.97 8.36 23.13
C SER A 11 -17.87 7.65 21.78
N LYS A 12 -18.31 8.31 20.69
CA LYS A 12 -18.42 7.77 19.32
C LYS A 12 -19.27 6.48 19.16
N TRP A 13 -20.15 6.11 20.10
CA TRP A 13 -21.03 4.92 19.97
C TRP A 13 -22.13 5.08 18.91
N LEU A 14 -22.64 6.30 18.71
CA LEU A 14 -23.69 6.61 17.73
C LEU A 14 -23.29 6.21 16.30
N ASP A 15 -21.99 6.17 16.06
CA ASP A 15 -21.40 6.01 14.73
C ASP A 15 -21.03 4.56 14.47
N CYS A 16 -20.68 3.78 15.52
CA CYS A 16 -20.50 2.34 15.44
C CYS A 16 -21.65 1.65 14.68
N PRO A 17 -21.35 0.77 13.70
CA PRO A 17 -22.37 -0.04 13.04
C PRO A 17 -22.96 -1.02 14.05
N ARG A 18 -24.23 -1.39 13.81
CA ARG A 18 -25.04 -2.17 14.75
C ARG A 18 -24.48 -3.58 14.97
N LYS A 19 -24.23 -4.33 13.89
CA LYS A 19 -23.74 -5.72 13.86
C LYS A 19 -22.71 -5.96 12.76
N SER A 20 -22.01 -7.09 12.82
CA SER A 20 -21.26 -7.69 11.72
C SER A 20 -22.16 -8.57 10.83
N THR A 21 -21.57 -9.13 9.77
CA THR A 21 -22.04 -10.37 9.14
C THR A 21 -21.89 -11.56 10.11
N ILE A 22 -22.42 -12.74 9.74
CA ILE A 22 -22.17 -13.98 10.48
C ILE A 22 -20.70 -14.40 10.32
N ILE A 23 -20.08 -14.80 11.43
CA ILE A 23 -18.68 -15.18 11.57
C ILE A 23 -18.60 -16.67 11.91
N ALA A 24 -17.76 -17.42 11.19
CA ALA A 24 -17.58 -18.88 11.36
C ALA A 24 -18.91 -19.67 11.42
N GLY A 25 -19.92 -19.26 10.64
CA GLY A 25 -21.25 -19.90 10.62
C GLY A 25 -22.10 -19.75 11.89
N LYS A 26 -21.55 -19.26 13.00
CA LYS A 26 -22.19 -19.30 14.33
C LYS A 26 -22.22 -18.00 15.13
N PHE A 27 -21.27 -17.10 14.87
CA PHE A 27 -21.07 -15.91 15.70
C PHE A 27 -21.62 -14.65 15.04
N ILE A 28 -22.13 -13.71 15.83
CA ILE A 28 -22.48 -12.35 15.42
C ILE A 28 -21.81 -11.36 16.37
N ALA A 29 -20.87 -10.57 15.86
CA ALA A 29 -20.29 -9.46 16.61
C ALA A 29 -21.22 -8.24 16.53
N PHE A 30 -21.43 -7.54 17.65
CA PHE A 30 -22.24 -6.32 17.65
C PHE A 30 -21.68 -5.25 18.59
N LYS A 31 -22.09 -4.00 18.40
CA LYS A 31 -21.85 -2.95 19.41
C LYS A 31 -22.85 -3.15 20.55
N THR A 32 -22.41 -2.89 21.79
CA THR A 32 -23.31 -2.95 22.96
C THR A 32 -24.62 -2.19 22.67
N THR A 33 -25.74 -2.83 22.96
CA THR A 33 -27.06 -2.22 22.84
C THR A 33 -27.24 -1.17 23.95
N LEU A 34 -28.14 -0.21 23.74
CA LEU A 34 -28.55 0.74 24.76
C LEU A 34 -30.06 0.64 24.91
N ASP A 35 -30.54 0.58 26.15
CA ASP A 35 -31.98 0.54 26.44
C ASP A 35 -32.63 1.94 26.41
N ASP A 36 -33.94 1.99 26.66
CA ASP A 36 -34.75 3.19 26.48
C ASP A 36 -34.34 4.37 27.40
N ARG A 37 -33.52 4.15 28.44
CA ARG A 37 -32.94 5.23 29.27
C ARG A 37 -32.06 6.19 28.48
N TYR A 38 -31.57 5.78 27.31
CA TYR A 38 -30.73 6.59 26.41
C TYR A 38 -31.52 7.18 25.23
N ASN A 39 -32.83 6.93 25.09
CA ASN A 39 -33.61 7.34 23.92
C ASN A 39 -33.69 8.87 23.70
N THR A 40 -33.58 9.66 24.76
CA THR A 40 -33.55 11.14 24.70
C THR A 40 -32.25 11.68 24.09
N GLU A 41 -31.14 10.95 24.23
CA GLU A 41 -29.82 11.34 23.72
C GLU A 41 -29.51 10.70 22.35
N ILE A 42 -30.25 9.66 21.93
CA ILE A 42 -30.02 8.93 20.67
C ILE A 42 -31.09 9.28 19.61
N PRO A 43 -30.72 9.92 18.48
CA PRO A 43 -31.60 10.14 17.34
C PRO A 43 -32.23 8.84 16.84
N ILE A 44 -33.52 8.85 16.51
CA ILE A 44 -34.32 7.63 16.29
C ILE A 44 -33.70 6.68 15.26
N VAL A 45 -33.14 7.21 14.16
CA VAL A 45 -32.48 6.45 13.09
C VAL A 45 -31.17 5.77 13.52
N LYS A 46 -30.53 6.21 14.61
CA LYS A 46 -29.28 5.66 15.18
C LYS A 46 -29.49 4.68 16.35
N ARG A 47 -30.71 4.54 16.87
CA ARG A 47 -31.04 3.66 18.02
C ARG A 47 -30.68 2.19 17.77
N TRP A 48 -30.34 1.48 18.83
CA TRP A 48 -29.91 0.06 18.78
C TRP A 48 -30.17 -0.61 20.14
N THR A 49 -31.37 -1.15 20.29
CA THR A 49 -31.83 -1.85 21.50
C THR A 49 -31.69 -3.37 21.34
N CYS A 50 -31.78 -4.12 22.44
CA CYS A 50 -31.74 -5.59 22.41
C CYS A 50 -32.87 -6.17 21.55
N ASN A 51 -34.05 -5.55 21.56
CA ASN A 51 -35.17 -5.93 20.70
C ASN A 51 -34.87 -5.77 19.21
N MET A 52 -34.09 -4.76 18.80
CA MET A 52 -33.67 -4.62 17.39
C MET A 52 -32.70 -5.72 16.95
N LEU A 53 -31.79 -6.16 17.83
CA LEU A 53 -30.90 -7.28 17.56
C LEU A 53 -31.68 -8.59 17.43
N ILE A 54 -32.54 -8.90 18.41
CA ILE A 54 -33.33 -10.14 18.44
C ILE A 54 -34.30 -10.20 17.25
N LYS A 55 -34.96 -9.08 16.92
CA LYS A 55 -35.80 -9.02 15.73
C LYS A 55 -34.99 -9.27 14.46
N HIS A 56 -33.86 -8.58 14.26
CA HIS A 56 -33.07 -8.76 13.04
C HIS A 56 -32.55 -10.18 12.88
N MET A 57 -32.22 -10.88 13.98
CA MET A 57 -31.85 -12.31 13.92
C MET A 57 -33.05 -13.18 13.50
N LYS A 58 -34.26 -12.93 14.02
CA LYS A 58 -35.48 -13.63 13.60
C LYS A 58 -35.87 -13.34 12.14
N ASP A 59 -35.78 -12.09 11.71
CA ASP A 59 -36.02 -11.66 10.32
C ASP A 59 -35.01 -12.33 9.35
N ASP A 60 -33.77 -12.56 9.81
CA ASP A 60 -32.71 -13.32 9.12
C ASP A 60 -32.93 -14.86 9.15
N HIS A 61 -34.03 -15.36 9.76
CA HIS A 61 -34.29 -16.78 10.08
C HIS A 61 -33.23 -17.47 10.97
N LYS A 62 -32.63 -16.75 11.92
CA LYS A 62 -31.56 -17.23 12.81
C LYS A 62 -31.95 -17.11 14.29
N ASN A 63 -31.93 -18.22 15.01
CA ASN A 63 -32.15 -18.21 16.46
C ASN A 63 -30.90 -17.72 17.20
N LEU A 64 -31.04 -16.69 18.03
CA LEU A 64 -29.96 -16.17 18.88
C LEU A 64 -30.14 -16.73 20.29
N GLY A 65 -29.33 -17.72 20.69
CA GLY A 65 -29.53 -18.47 21.94
C GLY A 65 -28.52 -18.14 23.05
N LEU A 66 -27.40 -17.48 22.75
CA LEU A 66 -26.41 -17.01 23.72
C LEU A 66 -25.94 -15.58 23.42
N ILE A 67 -25.79 -14.76 24.45
CA ILE A 67 -25.06 -13.49 24.44
C ILE A 67 -23.83 -13.59 25.33
N ILE A 68 -22.67 -13.19 24.81
CA ILE A 68 -21.44 -12.96 25.56
C ILE A 68 -21.15 -11.45 25.59
N ASP A 69 -21.15 -10.89 26.80
CA ASP A 69 -20.88 -9.49 27.10
C ASP A 69 -19.45 -9.30 27.60
N LEU A 70 -18.62 -8.64 26.79
CA LEU A 70 -17.21 -8.35 27.10
C LEU A 70 -17.01 -6.96 27.74
N THR A 71 -18.06 -6.31 28.25
CA THR A 71 -17.96 -4.97 28.86
C THR A 71 -17.64 -5.04 30.36
N ASN A 72 -16.73 -4.19 30.82
CA ASN A 72 -16.49 -3.95 32.25
C ASN A 72 -17.44 -2.87 32.84
N THR A 73 -18.74 -2.99 32.58
CA THR A 73 -19.81 -2.16 33.18
C THR A 73 -21.19 -2.77 32.90
N GLU A 74 -22.21 -2.42 33.68
CA GLU A 74 -23.58 -2.94 33.52
C GLU A 74 -24.60 -1.83 33.17
N ARG A 75 -24.12 -0.60 32.95
CA ARG A 75 -24.99 0.57 32.79
C ARG A 75 -25.86 0.57 31.52
N TYR A 76 -25.50 -0.19 30.50
CA TYR A 76 -26.03 -0.06 29.13
C TYR A 76 -27.43 -0.65 28.88
N TYR A 77 -27.71 -1.83 29.44
CA TYR A 77 -29.02 -2.49 29.36
C TYR A 77 -29.17 -3.51 30.51
N ARG A 78 -30.41 -3.90 30.81
CA ARG A 78 -30.73 -4.96 31.79
C ARG A 78 -30.78 -6.33 31.11
N SER A 79 -29.81 -7.20 31.39
CA SER A 79 -29.66 -8.50 30.70
C SER A 79 -30.75 -9.51 31.06
N ASP A 80 -31.22 -9.46 32.31
CA ASP A 80 -32.34 -10.23 32.84
C ASP A 80 -33.65 -9.87 32.12
N GLU A 81 -33.94 -8.58 31.96
CA GLU A 81 -35.12 -8.09 31.27
C GLU A 81 -35.07 -8.32 29.75
N GLU A 82 -33.91 -8.09 29.12
CA GLU A 82 -33.81 -8.02 27.66
C GLU A 82 -33.41 -9.33 26.96
N PHE A 83 -32.73 -10.26 27.65
CA PHE A 83 -32.29 -11.54 27.07
C PHE A 83 -32.85 -12.75 27.83
N ILE A 84 -32.70 -12.80 29.15
CA ILE A 84 -33.09 -13.99 29.94
C ILE A 84 -34.60 -14.23 29.89
N LYS A 85 -35.44 -13.19 30.05
CA LYS A 85 -36.91 -13.29 29.87
C LYS A 85 -37.36 -13.74 28.47
N LYS A 86 -36.47 -13.78 27.48
CA LYS A 86 -36.74 -14.20 26.10
C LYS A 86 -36.08 -15.55 25.77
N ASN A 87 -35.67 -16.29 26.81
CA ASN A 87 -34.97 -17.57 26.75
C ASN A 87 -33.62 -17.54 26.01
N ILE A 88 -32.91 -16.40 26.07
CA ILE A 88 -31.57 -16.24 25.51
C ILE A 88 -30.57 -16.27 26.67
N ARG A 89 -29.63 -17.22 26.66
CA ARG A 89 -28.61 -17.36 27.70
C ARG A 89 -27.69 -16.14 27.71
N TYR A 90 -27.25 -15.73 28.89
CA TYR A 90 -26.39 -14.57 29.07
C TYR A 90 -25.11 -14.95 29.83
N GLN A 91 -23.95 -14.56 29.32
CA GLN A 91 -22.66 -14.69 30.00
C GLN A 91 -21.92 -13.35 29.95
N LYS A 92 -21.50 -12.84 31.12
CA LYS A 92 -20.61 -11.68 31.22
C LYS A 92 -19.17 -12.16 31.42
N ILE A 93 -18.22 -11.54 30.74
CA ILE A 93 -16.78 -11.75 30.89
C ILE A 93 -16.14 -10.36 30.91
N ALA A 94 -15.89 -9.81 32.10
CA ALA A 94 -15.52 -8.41 32.28
C ALA A 94 -14.05 -8.13 31.85
N CYS A 95 -13.83 -7.96 30.55
CA CYS A 95 -12.52 -7.60 30.00
C CYS A 95 -12.17 -6.13 30.30
N GLN A 96 -10.92 -5.86 30.67
CA GLN A 96 -10.41 -4.50 30.84
C GLN A 96 -10.47 -3.71 29.51
N GLY A 97 -10.64 -2.40 29.60
CA GLY A 97 -10.65 -1.50 28.45
C GLY A 97 -9.42 -0.60 28.40
N HIS A 98 -9.06 -0.18 27.18
CA HIS A 98 -7.82 0.55 26.81
C HIS A 98 -6.58 -0.36 26.71
N ASP A 99 -6.23 -0.71 25.47
CA ASP A 99 -5.00 -1.37 24.98
C ASP A 99 -4.52 -2.70 25.59
N GLU A 100 -5.02 -3.13 26.74
CA GLU A 100 -4.82 -4.48 27.25
C GLU A 100 -5.58 -5.54 26.43
N SER A 101 -5.12 -6.78 26.50
CA SER A 101 -5.81 -7.96 25.92
C SER A 101 -6.35 -8.84 27.05
N PRO A 102 -7.42 -9.63 26.82
CA PRO A 102 -7.94 -10.55 27.82
C PRO A 102 -6.87 -11.50 28.35
N ASN A 103 -6.94 -11.84 29.64
CA ASN A 103 -6.04 -12.83 30.25
C ASN A 103 -6.44 -14.26 29.85
N ASP A 104 -5.56 -15.23 30.08
CA ASP A 104 -5.81 -16.62 29.65
C ASP A 104 -7.03 -17.26 30.34
N GLU A 105 -7.38 -16.84 31.56
CA GLU A 105 -8.61 -17.26 32.25
C GLU A 105 -9.87 -16.78 31.52
N GLN A 106 -9.92 -15.50 31.13
CA GLN A 106 -11.02 -14.92 30.34
C GLN A 106 -11.12 -15.58 28.96
N ILE A 107 -10.00 -15.91 28.33
CA ILE A 107 -9.94 -16.62 27.04
C ILE A 107 -10.48 -18.06 27.21
N ASN A 108 -10.05 -18.78 28.24
CA ASN A 108 -10.50 -20.14 28.50
C ASN A 108 -12.00 -20.19 28.86
N LEU A 109 -12.48 -19.25 29.70
CA LEU A 109 -13.90 -19.11 30.03
C LEU A 109 -14.75 -18.80 28.79
N PHE A 110 -14.29 -17.91 27.91
CA PHE A 110 -14.94 -17.61 26.64
C PHE A 110 -15.05 -18.86 25.77
N ILE A 111 -13.95 -19.60 25.60
CA ILE A 111 -13.88 -20.82 24.80
C ILE A 111 -14.84 -21.89 25.36
N GLN A 112 -14.76 -22.17 26.67
CA GLN A 112 -15.62 -23.16 27.32
C GLN A 112 -17.11 -22.81 27.17
N THR A 113 -17.49 -21.54 27.42
CA THR A 113 -18.87 -21.08 27.27
C THR A 113 -19.39 -21.31 25.84
N CYS A 114 -18.54 -21.09 24.82
CA CYS A 114 -18.92 -21.33 23.43
C CYS A 114 -19.08 -22.83 23.13
N VAL A 115 -18.16 -23.68 23.60
CA VAL A 115 -18.20 -25.14 23.40
C VAL A 115 -19.43 -25.76 24.04
N ASP A 116 -19.67 -25.48 25.33
CA ASP A 116 -20.79 -26.04 26.08
C ASP A 116 -22.13 -25.62 25.46
N PHE A 117 -22.21 -24.39 24.95
CA PHE A 117 -23.40 -23.90 24.24
C PHE A 117 -23.60 -24.55 22.87
N ILE A 118 -22.57 -24.64 22.03
CA ILE A 118 -22.65 -25.23 20.67
C ILE A 118 -23.02 -26.71 20.75
N ASN A 119 -22.41 -27.46 21.68
CA ASN A 119 -22.72 -28.88 21.90
C ASN A 119 -24.18 -29.08 22.34
N SER A 120 -24.73 -28.15 23.12
CA SER A 120 -26.11 -28.22 23.62
C SER A 120 -27.16 -27.68 22.64
N ASN A 121 -26.80 -26.71 21.80
CA ASN A 121 -27.72 -25.97 20.92
C ASN A 121 -27.14 -25.82 19.50
N PRO A 122 -26.92 -26.92 18.75
CA PRO A 122 -26.14 -26.92 17.51
C PRO A 122 -26.75 -26.08 16.38
N ASN A 123 -28.02 -25.69 16.44
CA ASN A 123 -28.67 -24.82 15.44
C ASN A 123 -28.63 -23.32 15.78
N ASP A 124 -28.41 -22.95 17.05
CA ASP A 124 -28.51 -21.56 17.51
C ASP A 124 -27.19 -20.78 17.37
N PHE A 125 -27.30 -19.45 17.39
CA PHE A 125 -26.21 -18.49 17.17
C PHE A 125 -25.75 -17.83 18.47
N ILE A 126 -24.46 -17.47 18.52
CA ILE A 126 -23.81 -16.78 19.64
C ILE A 126 -23.59 -15.32 19.27
N GLY A 127 -24.20 -14.40 20.02
CA GLY A 127 -23.88 -12.97 19.96
C GLY A 127 -22.70 -12.63 20.86
N VAL A 128 -21.76 -11.81 20.38
CA VAL A 128 -20.63 -11.30 21.16
C VAL A 128 -20.55 -9.79 21.02
N HIS A 129 -20.44 -9.04 22.12
CA HIS A 129 -20.28 -7.59 22.06
C HIS A 129 -19.28 -7.03 23.07
N CYS A 130 -18.84 -5.81 22.79
CA CYS A 130 -18.25 -4.92 23.77
C CYS A 130 -18.82 -3.50 23.56
N THR A 131 -18.37 -2.53 24.36
CA THR A 131 -18.85 -1.13 24.38
C THR A 131 -18.88 -0.46 23.00
N HIS A 132 -18.03 -0.92 22.07
CA HIS A 132 -17.95 -0.41 20.71
C HIS A 132 -18.26 -1.45 19.62
N GLY A 133 -18.26 -2.75 19.94
CA GLY A 133 -18.19 -3.86 18.97
C GLY A 133 -16.84 -4.00 18.24
N PHE A 134 -15.99 -2.96 18.26
CA PHE A 134 -14.74 -2.86 17.49
C PHE A 134 -13.66 -2.11 18.31
N ASN A 135 -12.39 -2.53 18.23
CA ASN A 135 -11.29 -1.82 18.91
C ASN A 135 -10.96 -0.50 18.20
N ARG A 136 -10.79 0.58 18.97
CA ARG A 136 -10.58 1.96 18.48
C ARG A 136 -9.17 2.54 18.67
N THR A 137 -8.27 1.84 19.38
CA THR A 137 -6.92 2.34 19.63
C THR A 137 -6.00 2.15 18.41
N ALA A 138 -4.91 2.91 18.37
CA ALA A 138 -4.20 3.26 17.13
C ALA A 138 -2.87 2.52 16.89
N ALA A 139 -2.44 1.64 17.80
CA ALA A 139 -1.10 1.03 17.77
C ALA A 139 -1.07 -0.50 17.52
N ARG A 140 -2.20 -1.21 17.55
CA ARG A 140 -2.26 -2.68 17.40
C ARG A 140 -3.50 -3.17 16.63
N SER A 141 -3.40 -4.39 16.08
CA SER A 141 -4.37 -5.05 15.20
C SER A 141 -5.79 -5.20 15.81
N PRO A 142 -6.86 -5.18 14.98
CA PRO A 142 -8.19 -4.80 15.45
C PRO A 142 -9.02 -5.93 16.08
N GLY A 143 -9.73 -5.58 17.16
CA GLY A 143 -11.20 -5.73 17.26
C GLY A 143 -11.78 -7.13 17.42
N ILE A 144 -11.75 -7.68 18.65
CA ILE A 144 -12.37 -8.96 19.11
C ILE A 144 -11.95 -10.15 18.23
N TYR A 145 -12.49 -10.25 17.03
CA TYR A 145 -12.01 -11.11 15.97
C TYR A 145 -10.79 -10.48 15.26
N LYS A 146 -9.68 -10.36 16.01
CA LYS A 146 -8.34 -10.35 15.39
C LYS A 146 -8.27 -11.57 14.46
N GLN A 147 -7.56 -11.49 13.32
CA GLN A 147 -7.42 -12.67 12.46
C GLN A 147 -6.81 -13.85 13.24
N ASP A 148 -5.92 -13.59 14.21
CA ASP A 148 -5.36 -14.60 15.12
C ASP A 148 -6.41 -15.30 16.01
N TYR A 149 -7.44 -14.58 16.45
CA TYR A 149 -8.57 -15.14 17.20
C TYR A 149 -9.50 -15.95 16.30
N LEU A 150 -9.77 -15.48 15.08
CA LEU A 150 -10.51 -16.27 14.07
C LEU A 150 -9.74 -17.56 13.73
N ASN A 151 -8.44 -17.45 13.48
CA ASN A 151 -7.58 -18.59 13.15
C ASN A 151 -7.60 -19.62 14.29
N LYS A 152 -7.42 -19.22 15.56
CA LYS A 152 -7.48 -20.13 16.71
C LYS A 152 -8.86 -20.75 16.96
N LEU A 153 -9.95 -20.09 16.56
CA LEU A 153 -11.29 -20.65 16.62
C LEU A 153 -11.55 -21.64 15.47
N ILE A 154 -11.06 -21.35 14.26
CA ILE A 154 -11.12 -22.26 13.11
C ILE A 154 -10.27 -23.51 13.41
N GLU A 155 -9.04 -23.33 13.88
CA GLU A 155 -8.08 -24.38 14.29
C GLU A 155 -8.66 -25.35 15.34
N LYS A 156 -9.54 -24.87 16.24
CA LYS A 156 -10.16 -25.70 17.29
C LYS A 156 -11.55 -26.23 16.96
N PHE A 157 -12.30 -25.61 16.05
CA PHE A 157 -13.74 -25.88 15.87
C PHE A 157 -14.22 -26.09 14.44
N ALA A 158 -13.34 -26.03 13.43
CA ALA A 158 -13.71 -26.36 12.05
C ALA A 158 -13.53 -27.86 11.77
N THR A 159 -14.57 -28.65 11.99
CA THR A 159 -14.71 -29.93 11.31
C THR A 159 -14.98 -29.69 9.81
N ASP A 160 -14.25 -30.41 8.97
CA ASP A 160 -14.38 -30.54 7.52
C ASP A 160 -14.58 -29.25 6.68
N GLY A 161 -13.47 -28.71 6.16
CA GLY A 161 -13.45 -27.93 4.91
C GLY A 161 -13.95 -26.47 4.97
N ALA A 162 -14.27 -25.94 6.16
CA ALA A 162 -14.87 -24.61 6.29
C ALA A 162 -13.97 -23.44 5.80
N THR A 163 -14.61 -22.43 5.20
CA THR A 163 -13.95 -21.35 4.44
C THR A 163 -13.22 -20.32 5.32
N SER A 164 -12.11 -19.78 4.79
CA SER A 164 -11.31 -18.66 5.32
C SER A 164 -12.14 -17.42 5.74
N ILE A 165 -12.55 -17.33 7.01
CA ILE A 165 -13.26 -16.16 7.54
C ILE A 165 -12.28 -15.01 7.80
N HIS A 166 -12.65 -13.83 7.30
CA HIS A 166 -11.92 -12.58 7.52
C HIS A 166 -12.73 -11.61 8.39
N ALA A 167 -12.03 -10.82 9.21
CA ALA A 167 -12.64 -9.81 10.06
C ALA A 167 -13.25 -8.66 9.23
N PRO A 168 -14.42 -8.11 9.61
CA PRO A 168 -15.03 -6.98 8.92
C PRO A 168 -14.17 -5.71 9.02
N SER A 169 -14.18 -4.90 7.96
CA SER A 169 -13.45 -3.64 7.89
C SER A 169 -13.97 -2.60 8.89
N ARG A 170 -13.09 -1.71 9.36
CA ARG A 170 -13.46 -0.61 10.26
C ARG A 170 -14.47 0.34 9.59
N PRO A 171 -15.44 0.89 10.34
CA PRO A 171 -16.37 1.91 9.85
C PRO A 171 -15.70 3.30 9.82
N GLU A 172 -16.05 4.13 8.84
CA GLU A 172 -15.27 5.31 8.42
C GLU A 172 -14.98 6.32 9.54
N TRP A 173 -15.98 6.70 10.35
CA TRP A 173 -15.90 7.70 11.43
C TRP A 173 -14.87 7.38 12.55
N CYS A 174 -14.34 6.16 12.62
CA CYS A 174 -13.16 5.89 13.46
C CYS A 174 -11.97 6.78 13.05
N LEU A 175 -11.95 7.21 11.79
CA LEU A 175 -11.09 8.23 11.21
C LEU A 175 -11.67 9.63 11.47
N ASP A 176 -11.48 10.18 12.67
CA ASP A 176 -10.97 11.55 12.76
C ASP A 176 -10.53 11.97 14.18
N SER A 177 -9.32 12.55 14.22
CA SER A 177 -8.95 13.75 15.00
C SER A 177 -7.47 14.14 14.75
N LYS A 178 -6.93 13.92 13.54
CA LYS A 178 -5.63 14.39 13.02
C LYS A 178 -5.48 13.96 11.55
N ARG A 179 -6.00 14.77 10.62
CA ARG A 179 -6.00 14.47 9.18
C ARG A 179 -4.58 14.51 8.59
N LYS A 180 -4.01 13.34 8.30
CA LYS A 180 -3.16 13.14 7.10
C LYS A 180 -4.01 12.40 6.07
N CYS A 181 -3.98 12.87 4.82
CA CYS A 181 -5.01 12.51 3.84
C CYS A 181 -4.86 11.10 3.27
N ASN A 182 -5.97 10.34 3.36
CA ASN A 182 -6.43 9.31 2.41
C ASN A 182 -5.38 8.32 1.88
N GLU A 183 -5.10 7.29 2.67
CA GLU A 183 -4.69 5.99 2.10
C GLU A 183 -5.92 5.29 1.51
N LEU A 184 -5.89 4.98 0.21
CA LEU A 184 -6.75 3.95 -0.38
C LEU A 184 -6.02 2.61 -0.23
N ASP A 185 -6.64 1.64 0.44
CA ASP A 185 -6.06 0.32 0.67
C ASP A 185 -5.68 -0.40 -0.64
N GLU A 186 -4.39 -0.69 -0.81
CA GLU A 186 -3.93 -1.73 -1.73
C GLU A 186 -4.33 -3.11 -1.17
N LYS A 187 -5.59 -3.49 -1.42
CA LYS A 187 -6.06 -4.86 -1.13
C LYS A 187 -5.15 -5.86 -1.83
N GLN A 188 -4.64 -6.84 -1.07
CA GLN A 188 -3.89 -7.96 -1.66
C GLN A 188 -4.75 -8.68 -2.71
N PRO A 189 -4.16 -9.25 -3.77
CA PRO A 189 -4.92 -9.97 -4.80
C PRO A 189 -5.80 -11.09 -4.23
N ASN A 190 -6.96 -11.30 -4.87
CA ASN A 190 -7.82 -12.46 -4.59
C ASN A 190 -7.01 -13.77 -4.69
N LYS A 191 -7.34 -14.76 -3.86
CA LYS A 191 -6.62 -16.06 -3.79
C LYS A 191 -6.48 -16.75 -5.16
N GLN A 192 -7.41 -16.54 -6.10
CA GLN A 192 -7.31 -17.03 -7.48
C GLN A 192 -6.04 -16.53 -8.21
N PHE A 193 -5.72 -15.24 -8.13
CA PHE A 193 -4.54 -14.66 -8.80
C PHE A 193 -3.20 -15.18 -8.25
N ARG A 194 -3.15 -15.73 -7.03
CA ARG A 194 -1.93 -16.31 -6.46
C ARG A 194 -1.55 -17.67 -7.06
N ASN A 195 -2.51 -18.40 -7.62
CA ASN A 195 -2.29 -19.78 -8.07
C ASN A 195 -1.94 -19.88 -9.56
N GLU A 196 -2.21 -18.84 -10.35
CA GLU A 196 -2.00 -18.84 -11.80
C GLU A 196 -0.67 -18.20 -12.24
N ILE A 197 -0.08 -17.34 -11.42
CA ILE A 197 1.21 -16.69 -11.69
C ILE A 197 2.34 -17.64 -11.26
N LYS A 198 3.17 -18.08 -12.21
CA LYS A 198 4.34 -18.94 -11.96
C LYS A 198 5.35 -18.25 -11.04
N GLN A 199 5.31 -18.54 -9.74
CA GLN A 199 6.39 -18.19 -8.81
C GLN A 199 7.61 -19.08 -9.07
N ASN A 200 8.45 -18.70 -10.04
CA ASN A 200 9.65 -19.47 -10.38
C ASN A 200 10.81 -18.57 -10.85
N SER A 201 11.50 -17.94 -9.92
CA SER A 201 12.86 -17.42 -10.09
C SER A 201 13.53 -17.17 -8.74
N ASN A 202 14.85 -17.33 -8.68
CA ASN A 202 15.65 -16.71 -7.63
C ASN A 202 15.61 -15.18 -7.82
N PRO A 203 15.68 -14.37 -6.76
CA PRO A 203 15.73 -12.91 -6.90
C PRO A 203 16.98 -12.49 -7.68
N MET A 204 16.79 -11.93 -8.87
CA MET A 204 17.87 -11.39 -9.70
C MET A 204 17.93 -9.87 -9.60
N PHE A 205 19.12 -9.31 -9.71
CA PHE A 205 19.30 -7.86 -9.85
C PHE A 205 18.91 -7.43 -11.29
N VAL A 206 18.65 -6.13 -11.51
CA VAL A 206 18.25 -5.59 -12.83
C VAL A 206 19.27 -5.87 -13.95
N VAL A 207 20.54 -6.08 -13.59
CA VAL A 207 21.62 -6.49 -14.47
C VAL A 207 22.43 -7.57 -13.74
N ASP A 208 22.91 -8.59 -14.46
CA ASP A 208 23.86 -9.55 -13.89
C ASP A 208 25.23 -8.88 -13.72
N LEU A 209 25.68 -8.76 -12.46
CA LEU A 209 26.90 -8.05 -12.06
C LEU A 209 27.60 -8.88 -10.98
N ASN A 210 28.83 -9.32 -11.26
CA ASN A 210 29.60 -10.25 -10.41
C ASN A 210 29.67 -9.86 -8.91
N ASP A 211 29.72 -8.55 -8.62
CA ASP A 211 29.83 -8.01 -7.27
C ASP A 211 28.48 -7.70 -6.59
N VAL A 212 27.35 -7.90 -7.27
CA VAL A 212 25.99 -7.70 -6.74
C VAL A 212 25.31 -9.05 -6.54
N LYS A 213 25.15 -9.49 -5.30
CA LYS A 213 24.70 -10.86 -4.97
C LYS A 213 23.41 -10.86 -4.14
N PRO A 214 22.37 -11.64 -4.53
CA PRO A 214 21.13 -11.71 -3.76
C PRO A 214 21.32 -12.40 -2.40
N ILE A 215 20.68 -11.86 -1.36
CA ILE A 215 20.67 -12.42 -0.01
C ILE A 215 19.43 -13.29 0.18
N CYS A 216 19.58 -14.61 0.03
CA CYS A 216 18.50 -15.58 0.29
C CYS A 216 18.47 -16.08 1.75
N THR A 217 19.52 -15.82 2.54
CA THR A 217 19.69 -16.33 3.91
C THR A 217 18.74 -15.66 4.89
N GLN A 218 17.65 -16.35 5.26
CA GLN A 218 16.50 -15.79 5.98
C GLN A 218 16.83 -14.95 7.24
N PRO A 219 17.72 -15.37 8.17
CA PRO A 219 18.05 -14.53 9.34
C PRO A 219 18.68 -13.18 8.96
N MET A 220 19.64 -13.18 8.01
CA MET A 220 20.30 -11.97 7.54
C MET A 220 19.35 -11.08 6.73
N LEU A 221 18.58 -11.70 5.83
CA LEU A 221 17.55 -11.04 5.02
C LEU A 221 16.52 -10.33 5.89
N ASN A 222 16.02 -10.99 6.95
CA ASN A 222 15.02 -10.42 7.84
C ASN A 222 15.61 -9.35 8.78
N ASN A 223 16.86 -9.47 9.22
CA ASN A 223 17.55 -8.41 9.95
C ASN A 223 17.73 -7.13 9.11
N ILE A 224 18.23 -7.26 7.87
CA ILE A 224 18.38 -6.12 6.95
C ILE A 224 17.02 -5.48 6.62
N ARG A 225 16.00 -6.31 6.34
CA ARG A 225 14.61 -5.85 6.11
C ARG A 225 14.04 -5.10 7.30
N TRP A 226 14.19 -5.63 8.52
CA TRP A 226 13.75 -4.93 9.73
C TRP A 226 14.48 -3.59 9.89
N LYS A 227 15.81 -3.58 9.73
CA LYS A 227 16.63 -2.37 9.92
C LYS A 227 16.23 -1.21 9.01
N TYR A 228 16.15 -1.42 7.69
CA TYR A 228 15.80 -0.32 6.78
C TYR A 228 14.32 0.11 6.92
N GLN A 229 13.43 -0.80 7.31
CA GLN A 229 12.03 -0.48 7.64
C GLN A 229 11.93 0.39 8.89
N GLN A 230 12.67 0.08 9.96
CA GLN A 230 12.75 0.93 11.15
C GLN A 230 13.37 2.31 10.85
N MET A 231 14.43 2.37 10.02
CA MET A 231 15.02 3.63 9.54
C MET A 231 14.03 4.49 8.74
N CYS A 232 13.00 3.90 8.13
CA CYS A 232 11.90 4.63 7.48
C CYS A 232 10.69 4.90 8.39
N GLY A 233 10.70 4.48 9.66
CA GLY A 233 9.51 4.49 10.52
C GLY A 233 8.37 3.60 10.03
N TRP A 234 8.67 2.58 9.21
CA TRP A 234 7.70 1.79 8.46
C TRP A 234 7.45 0.42 9.11
N ASN A 235 6.19 0.13 9.39
CA ASN A 235 5.77 -1.07 10.13
C ASN A 235 4.99 -2.08 9.28
N ARG A 236 5.13 -2.05 7.95
CA ARG A 236 4.50 -3.00 7.01
C ARG A 236 5.58 -3.85 6.32
N GLN A 237 5.23 -5.07 5.91
CA GLN A 237 6.14 -5.95 5.16
C GLN A 237 6.38 -5.52 3.70
N SER A 238 5.67 -4.51 3.20
CA SER A 238 5.90 -3.91 1.87
C SER A 238 7.09 -2.95 1.88
N PHE A 239 7.60 -2.64 0.69
CA PHE A 239 8.70 -1.69 0.48
C PHE A 239 8.33 -0.27 0.99
N PRO A 240 9.19 0.38 1.80
CA PRO A 240 8.89 1.66 2.45
C PRO A 240 9.11 2.89 1.55
N GLY A 241 9.78 2.77 0.40
CA GLY A 241 10.14 3.93 -0.43
C GLY A 241 8.93 4.77 -0.88
N SER A 242 9.03 6.10 -0.80
CA SER A 242 7.96 7.06 -1.14
C SER A 242 7.39 6.86 -2.55
N GLN A 243 6.15 6.39 -2.69
CA GLN A 243 5.51 6.13 -4.00
C GLN A 243 4.76 7.36 -4.52
N PRO A 244 5.11 7.90 -5.71
CA PRO A 244 4.46 9.06 -6.30
C PRO A 244 3.12 8.73 -6.98
N VAL A 245 2.14 9.63 -6.80
CA VAL A 245 0.83 9.59 -7.49
C VAL A 245 0.91 10.22 -8.88
N SER A 246 0.03 9.83 -9.79
CA SER A 246 -0.07 10.47 -11.11
C SER A 246 -0.61 11.89 -10.98
N MET A 247 -0.07 12.82 -11.77
CA MET A 247 -0.60 14.17 -11.88
C MET A 247 -1.97 14.13 -12.58
N ASN A 248 -2.95 14.86 -12.05
CA ASN A 248 -4.29 15.00 -12.62
C ASN A 248 -4.77 16.47 -12.50
N SER A 249 -5.90 16.79 -13.14
CA SER A 249 -6.50 18.13 -13.20
C SER A 249 -6.91 18.73 -11.84
N ILE A 250 -6.78 17.99 -10.73
CA ILE A 250 -7.03 18.47 -9.37
C ILE A 250 -5.71 18.70 -8.64
N ASN A 251 -4.79 17.73 -8.66
CA ASN A 251 -3.60 17.74 -7.82
C ASN A 251 -2.45 18.62 -8.38
N TYR A 252 -2.44 18.95 -9.68
CA TYR A 252 -1.43 19.86 -10.25
C TYR A 252 -1.47 21.25 -9.59
N GLN A 253 -2.63 21.71 -9.12
CA GLN A 253 -2.78 22.99 -8.42
C GLN A 253 -1.89 23.06 -7.15
N THR A 254 -1.45 21.92 -6.59
CA THR A 254 -0.53 21.90 -5.45
C THR A 254 0.89 22.38 -5.80
N ILE A 255 1.35 22.20 -7.05
CA ILE A 255 2.67 22.69 -7.49
C ILE A 255 2.68 24.20 -7.74
N LEU A 256 1.50 24.79 -8.01
CA LEU A 256 1.32 26.24 -8.22
C LEU A 256 1.05 27.01 -6.92
N SER A 257 0.88 26.31 -5.80
CA SER A 257 0.49 26.88 -4.50
C SER A 257 1.45 26.56 -3.34
N THR A 258 2.45 25.70 -3.56
CA THR A 258 3.51 25.42 -2.58
C THR A 258 4.86 25.20 -3.27
N PRO A 259 6.02 25.41 -2.61
CA PRO A 259 7.32 25.22 -3.25
C PRO A 259 7.60 23.75 -3.59
N TYR A 260 7.83 23.49 -4.88
CA TYR A 260 8.24 22.20 -5.43
C TYR A 260 9.54 22.32 -6.23
N MET A 261 10.28 21.23 -6.28
CA MET A 261 11.38 21.03 -7.24
C MET A 261 11.01 19.92 -8.23
N VAL A 262 11.56 19.99 -9.44
CA VAL A 262 11.28 19.09 -10.55
C VAL A 262 12.55 18.42 -11.07
N SER A 263 12.42 17.16 -11.48
CA SER A 263 13.44 16.42 -12.22
C SER A 263 12.77 15.56 -13.30
N TRP A 264 13.56 14.97 -14.18
CA TRP A 264 13.06 14.04 -15.19
C TRP A 264 12.68 12.69 -14.55
N LYS A 265 11.62 12.06 -15.05
CA LYS A 265 11.33 10.67 -14.71
C LYS A 265 12.16 9.78 -15.64
N ALA A 266 13.05 8.96 -15.08
CA ALA A 266 13.77 7.95 -15.85
C ALA A 266 12.92 6.67 -15.96
N ASP A 267 13.19 5.85 -16.97
CA ASP A 267 12.78 4.44 -17.01
C ASP A 267 13.93 3.60 -16.42
N GLY A 268 13.93 3.49 -15.08
CA GLY A 268 14.93 2.77 -14.30
C GLY A 268 14.32 1.94 -13.18
N THR A 269 15.09 0.99 -12.66
CA THR A 269 14.65 0.15 -11.55
C THR A 269 14.95 0.85 -10.23
N ARG A 270 13.90 1.16 -9.47
CA ARG A 270 14.05 1.81 -8.15
C ARG A 270 14.66 0.85 -7.13
N TYR A 271 15.70 1.33 -6.45
CA TYR A 271 16.28 0.68 -5.27
C TYR A 271 16.48 1.71 -4.16
N MET A 272 16.25 1.32 -2.90
CA MET A 272 16.89 2.01 -1.77
C MET A 272 18.25 1.38 -1.52
N MET A 273 19.24 2.18 -1.12
CA MET A 273 20.56 1.70 -0.73
C MET A 273 20.78 1.95 0.77
N LEU A 274 20.98 0.85 1.51
CA LEU A 274 21.44 0.87 2.90
C LEU A 274 22.96 0.68 2.92
N ILE A 275 23.67 1.74 3.30
CA ILE A 275 25.11 1.73 3.59
C ILE A 275 25.22 1.50 5.10
N GLU A 276 25.34 0.24 5.54
CA GLU A 276 25.47 -0.09 6.96
C GLU A 276 26.89 0.14 7.46
N ASN A 277 27.89 -0.32 6.71
CA ASN A 277 29.33 -0.13 6.92
C ASN A 277 30.07 -0.47 5.61
N GLN A 278 31.41 -0.37 5.57
CA GLN A 278 32.25 -0.54 4.38
C GLN A 278 31.90 -1.78 3.55
N ASP A 279 32.01 -2.97 4.14
CA ASP A 279 31.76 -4.24 3.42
C ASP A 279 30.27 -4.67 3.47
N ARG A 280 29.37 -3.72 3.82
CA ARG A 280 27.95 -3.95 4.08
C ARG A 280 27.09 -2.86 3.45
N VAL A 281 27.16 -2.80 2.12
CA VAL A 281 26.26 -2.02 1.27
C VAL A 281 25.18 -2.94 0.70
N TYR A 282 23.92 -2.56 0.84
CA TYR A 282 22.77 -3.36 0.42
C TYR A 282 21.83 -2.53 -0.47
N MET A 283 21.42 -3.10 -1.60
CA MET A 283 20.38 -2.58 -2.49
C MET A 283 19.07 -3.32 -2.25
N LEU A 284 17.96 -2.60 -2.13
CA LEU A 284 16.64 -3.13 -1.79
C LEU A 284 15.60 -2.69 -2.82
N ASP A 285 14.93 -3.65 -3.47
CA ASP A 285 13.96 -3.38 -4.53
C ASP A 285 12.52 -3.24 -4.02
N ARG A 286 11.59 -2.93 -4.93
CA ARG A 286 10.14 -2.81 -4.65
C ARG A 286 9.49 -4.10 -4.11
N ASN A 287 10.11 -5.26 -4.33
CA ASN A 287 9.65 -6.57 -3.88
C ASN A 287 10.21 -6.95 -2.50
N ASN A 288 11.02 -6.08 -1.88
CA ASN A 288 11.86 -6.36 -0.71
C ASN A 288 12.94 -7.44 -0.94
N CYS A 289 13.35 -7.68 -2.19
CA CYS A 289 14.55 -8.46 -2.48
C CYS A 289 15.77 -7.61 -2.11
N VAL A 290 16.75 -8.25 -1.45
CA VAL A 290 17.94 -7.59 -0.91
C VAL A 290 19.17 -8.14 -1.62
N PHE A 291 20.02 -7.25 -2.11
CA PHE A 291 21.23 -7.57 -2.85
C PHE A 291 22.42 -6.93 -2.14
N GLN A 292 23.42 -7.73 -1.73
CA GLN A 292 24.68 -7.19 -1.24
C GLN A 292 25.50 -6.67 -2.42
N VAL A 293 26.04 -5.47 -2.30
CA VAL A 293 26.96 -4.88 -3.27
C VAL A 293 28.34 -4.84 -2.64
N ASN A 294 29.30 -5.46 -3.32
CA ASN A 294 30.71 -5.42 -2.97
C ASN A 294 31.42 -4.33 -3.81
N ASN A 295 32.67 -4.01 -3.48
CA ASN A 295 33.51 -3.07 -4.27
C ASN A 295 32.90 -1.66 -4.47
N LEU A 296 32.12 -1.17 -3.51
CA LEU A 296 31.73 0.25 -3.41
C LEU A 296 32.29 0.87 -2.13
N TYR A 297 32.91 2.05 -2.27
CA TYR A 297 33.41 2.82 -1.12
C TYR A 297 32.67 4.16 -0.97
N PHE A 298 32.26 4.47 0.26
CA PHE A 298 31.61 5.72 0.66
C PHE A 298 32.42 6.35 1.80
N PRO A 299 33.42 7.20 1.50
CA PRO A 299 34.10 7.98 2.53
C PRO A 299 33.09 8.92 3.20
N LYS A 300 33.23 9.12 4.50
CA LYS A 300 32.37 9.98 5.33
C LYS A 300 32.72 11.48 5.22
N ASP A 301 33.94 11.79 4.82
CA ASP A 301 34.53 13.11 4.90
C ASP A 301 35.60 13.30 3.81
N PHE A 302 35.99 14.55 3.55
CA PHE A 302 37.06 14.91 2.61
C PHE A 302 38.46 14.47 3.08
N ASP A 303 38.59 14.07 4.35
CA ASP A 303 39.78 13.39 4.87
C ASP A 303 39.91 11.98 4.27
N CYS A 304 38.77 11.32 4.01
CA CYS A 304 38.63 10.03 3.36
C CYS A 304 39.34 8.89 4.12
N LYS A 305 39.30 8.97 5.46
CA LYS A 305 39.88 7.98 6.41
C LYS A 305 38.82 7.06 7.01
N THR A 306 37.56 7.49 7.02
CA THR A 306 36.44 6.74 7.63
C THR A 306 35.31 6.55 6.63
N HIS A 307 34.58 5.44 6.76
CA HIS A 307 33.45 5.09 5.89
C HIS A 307 32.12 5.58 6.48
N LEU A 308 31.13 5.88 5.64
CA LEU A 308 29.75 6.12 6.10
C LEU A 308 29.17 4.86 6.76
N ILE A 309 28.47 5.04 7.87
CA ILE A 309 27.73 3.99 8.56
C ILE A 309 26.25 4.32 8.60
N ASN A 310 25.39 3.31 8.74
CA ASN A 310 23.94 3.44 8.95
C ASN A 310 23.28 4.59 8.17
N THR A 311 23.53 4.64 6.87
CA THR A 311 23.04 5.67 5.94
C THR A 311 22.06 5.02 4.95
N LEU A 312 20.92 5.65 4.71
CA LEU A 312 19.82 5.09 3.89
C LEU A 312 19.34 6.12 2.87
N VAL A 313 19.56 5.83 1.59
CA VAL A 313 19.18 6.67 0.45
C VAL A 313 18.14 5.99 -0.45
N ASP A 314 17.36 6.78 -1.18
CA ASP A 314 16.42 6.32 -2.21
C ASP A 314 16.89 6.79 -3.59
N GLY A 315 16.77 5.92 -4.58
CA GLY A 315 17.43 6.10 -5.86
C GLY A 315 16.87 5.22 -6.99
N GLU A 316 17.36 5.52 -8.19
CA GLU A 316 16.89 4.92 -9.44
C GLU A 316 18.10 4.35 -10.19
N PHE A 317 18.11 3.04 -10.41
CA PHE A 317 19.17 2.37 -11.16
C PHE A 317 18.87 2.45 -12.66
N VAL A 318 19.79 3.04 -13.41
CA VAL A 318 19.65 3.29 -14.85
C VAL A 318 20.78 2.65 -15.64
N ILE A 319 20.48 2.31 -16.89
CA ILE A 319 21.44 1.80 -17.86
C ILE A 319 21.58 2.86 -18.94
N ASP A 320 22.61 3.70 -18.84
CA ASP A 320 22.98 4.64 -19.91
C ASP A 320 23.48 3.84 -21.13
N ASN A 321 23.08 4.23 -22.33
CA ASN A 321 23.66 3.77 -23.59
C ASN A 321 24.51 4.89 -24.20
N ASP A 322 25.82 4.85 -23.92
CA ASP A 322 26.78 5.85 -24.37
C ASP A 322 27.49 5.33 -25.63
N ASN A 323 26.98 5.72 -26.81
CA ASN A 323 27.51 5.31 -28.12
C ASN A 323 27.65 3.77 -28.28
N GLY A 324 26.68 3.02 -27.78
CA GLY A 324 26.67 1.55 -27.76
C GLY A 324 27.26 0.93 -26.49
N ILE A 325 27.99 1.70 -25.68
CA ILE A 325 28.57 1.23 -24.41
C ILE A 325 27.54 1.40 -23.30
N LYS A 326 27.05 0.27 -22.76
CA LYS A 326 26.19 0.25 -21.57
C LYS A 326 26.98 0.72 -20.35
N ARG A 327 26.48 1.73 -19.64
CA ARG A 327 27.08 2.29 -18.42
C ARG A 327 26.07 2.27 -17.27
N TYR A 328 26.35 1.45 -16.26
CA TYR A 328 25.46 1.26 -15.12
C TYR A 328 25.59 2.40 -14.09
N ARG A 329 24.46 2.95 -13.65
CA ARG A 329 24.44 4.01 -12.63
C ARG A 329 23.33 3.83 -11.61
N TYR A 330 23.59 4.32 -10.41
CA TYR A 330 22.58 4.54 -9.38
C TYR A 330 22.44 6.05 -9.16
N LEU A 331 21.27 6.59 -9.48
CA LEU A 331 20.92 8.01 -9.32
C LEU A 331 20.20 8.19 -7.99
N ILE A 332 20.90 8.70 -6.98
CA ILE A 332 20.31 9.03 -5.67
C ILE A 332 19.48 10.31 -5.82
N TYR A 333 18.23 10.30 -5.34
CA TYR A 333 17.36 11.48 -5.40
C TYR A 333 16.71 11.89 -4.07
N ASP A 334 16.75 11.04 -3.03
CA ASP A 334 16.35 11.43 -1.68
C ASP A 334 17.14 10.64 -0.62
N ILE A 335 17.17 11.12 0.62
CA ILE A 335 17.89 10.52 1.75
C ILE A 335 17.04 10.53 3.01
N VAL A 336 17.03 9.41 3.72
CA VAL A 336 16.21 9.20 4.94
C VAL A 336 17.08 9.33 6.18
N ILE A 337 18.18 8.58 6.23
CA ILE A 337 19.15 8.62 7.34
C ILE A 337 20.52 8.93 6.77
N TYR A 338 21.26 9.85 7.40
CA TYR A 338 22.66 10.15 7.11
C TYR A 338 23.51 9.91 8.36
N ASN A 339 24.44 8.97 8.30
CA ASN A 339 25.39 8.68 9.38
C ASN A 339 24.74 8.54 10.79
N ASN A 340 23.65 7.76 10.89
CA ASN A 340 22.75 7.59 12.05
C ASN A 340 21.77 8.76 12.36
N GLN A 341 21.83 9.89 11.66
CA GLN A 341 20.94 11.04 11.88
C GLN A 341 19.69 10.94 10.98
N ASP A 342 18.50 11.13 11.55
CA ASP A 342 17.26 11.27 10.77
C ASP A 342 17.22 12.65 10.08
N VAL A 343 17.71 12.66 8.84
CA VAL A 343 17.66 13.81 7.93
C VAL A 343 16.38 13.82 7.11
N GLY A 344 15.60 12.73 7.13
CA GLY A 344 14.28 12.62 6.51
C GLY A 344 13.30 13.69 7.00
N GLN A 345 13.43 14.18 8.22
CA GLN A 345 12.60 15.28 8.75
C GLN A 345 12.95 16.67 8.17
N GLN A 346 14.11 16.85 7.54
CA GLN A 346 14.57 18.12 6.97
C GLN A 346 13.84 18.46 5.66
N SER A 347 13.98 19.71 5.17
CA SER A 347 13.45 20.10 3.86
C SER A 347 14.19 19.39 2.72
N TYR A 348 13.53 19.23 1.58
CA TYR A 348 14.12 18.49 0.46
C TYR A 348 15.42 19.11 -0.08
N ARG A 349 15.59 20.44 0.02
CA ARG A 349 16.83 21.12 -0.38
C ARG A 349 18.01 20.76 0.54
N GLU A 350 17.78 20.61 1.84
CA GLU A 350 18.81 20.15 2.79
C GLU A 350 19.19 18.69 2.50
N ARG A 351 18.18 17.82 2.30
CA ARG A 351 18.39 16.41 1.94
C ARG A 351 19.16 16.25 0.62
N LEU A 352 18.85 17.04 -0.40
CA LEU A 352 19.62 17.10 -1.66
C LEU A 352 21.06 17.59 -1.47
N ASN A 353 21.29 18.58 -0.61
CA ASN A 353 22.63 19.12 -0.38
C ASN A 353 23.53 18.10 0.34
N ILE A 354 22.99 17.29 1.25
CA ILE A 354 23.70 16.17 1.88
C ILE A 354 24.11 15.12 0.83
N ILE A 355 23.20 14.76 -0.08
CA ILE A 355 23.52 13.83 -1.19
C ILE A 355 24.62 14.43 -2.10
N ARG A 356 24.53 15.71 -2.43
CA ARG A 356 25.50 16.40 -3.29
C ARG A 356 26.89 16.44 -2.64
N HIS A 357 26.99 17.06 -1.47
CA HIS A 357 28.29 17.38 -0.88
C HIS A 357 28.87 16.22 -0.06
N ASP A 358 28.08 15.66 0.86
CA ASP A 358 28.57 14.67 1.83
C ASP A 358 28.67 13.24 1.26
N ILE A 359 28.03 12.96 0.11
CA ILE A 359 28.10 11.65 -0.57
C ILE A 359 28.79 11.75 -1.94
N VAL A 360 28.31 12.61 -2.84
CA VAL A 360 28.80 12.63 -4.23
C VAL A 360 30.13 13.37 -4.38
N ASP A 361 30.27 14.56 -3.81
CA ASP A 361 31.51 15.36 -3.92
C ASP A 361 32.65 14.72 -3.11
N VAL A 362 32.38 14.21 -1.90
CA VAL A 362 33.35 13.43 -1.11
C VAL A 362 33.88 12.20 -1.88
N ARG A 363 33.01 11.45 -2.57
CA ARG A 363 33.45 10.32 -3.42
C ARG A 363 34.21 10.77 -4.67
N ASN A 364 33.86 11.91 -5.26
CA ASN A 364 34.61 12.48 -6.37
C ASN A 364 36.02 12.92 -5.92
N HIS A 365 36.15 13.54 -4.75
CA HIS A 365 37.44 13.88 -4.14
C HIS A 365 38.29 12.64 -3.84
N ALA A 366 37.70 11.59 -3.25
CA ALA A 366 38.38 10.31 -3.03
C ALA A 366 38.79 9.62 -4.35
N THR A 367 38.07 9.85 -5.46
CA THR A 367 38.50 9.42 -6.81
C THR A 367 39.75 10.18 -7.25
N VAL A 368 39.78 11.51 -7.09
CA VAL A 368 40.92 12.37 -7.48
C VAL A 368 42.16 12.06 -6.63
N LYS A 369 41.99 11.70 -5.35
CA LYS A 369 43.04 11.16 -4.47
C LYS A 369 43.53 9.75 -4.86
N GLY A 370 42.91 9.09 -5.83
CA GLY A 370 43.24 7.70 -6.21
C GLY A 370 42.76 6.62 -5.22
N GLN A 371 41.97 6.98 -4.21
CA GLN A 371 41.43 6.04 -3.21
C GLN A 371 40.21 5.27 -3.73
N ILE A 372 39.46 5.82 -4.68
CA ILE A 372 38.37 5.13 -5.39
C ILE A 372 38.75 4.94 -6.85
N ASN A 373 38.91 3.68 -7.29
CA ASN A 373 39.04 3.34 -8.70
C ASN A 373 37.64 3.06 -9.30
N LYS A 374 37.06 4.06 -9.98
CA LYS A 374 35.73 3.98 -10.63
C LYS A 374 35.60 2.87 -11.69
N SER A 375 36.69 2.27 -12.14
CA SER A 375 36.68 1.12 -13.07
C SER A 375 36.58 -0.24 -12.37
N LEU A 376 36.69 -0.28 -11.04
CA LEU A 376 36.50 -1.49 -10.21
C LEU A 376 35.15 -1.47 -9.46
N GLU A 377 34.42 -0.35 -9.50
CA GLU A 377 33.09 -0.26 -8.89
C GLU A 377 32.03 -0.88 -9.82
N PRO A 378 31.06 -1.68 -9.31
CA PRO A 378 30.09 -2.38 -10.15
C PRO A 378 29.12 -1.45 -10.90
N PHE A 379 28.92 -0.23 -10.40
CA PHE A 379 28.13 0.82 -11.05
C PHE A 379 28.47 2.20 -10.47
N SER A 380 28.30 3.25 -11.28
CA SER A 380 28.61 4.62 -10.86
C SER A 380 27.49 5.26 -10.02
N ILE A 381 27.82 5.73 -8.81
CA ILE A 381 26.91 6.55 -7.99
C ILE A 381 26.88 7.99 -8.52
N ARG A 382 25.69 8.58 -8.63
CA ARG A 382 25.48 10.01 -8.97
C ARG A 382 24.29 10.58 -8.19
N LEU A 383 24.29 11.91 -8.04
CA LEU A 383 23.08 12.66 -7.71
C LEU A 383 22.14 12.70 -8.92
N LYS A 384 20.84 12.55 -8.70
CA LYS A 384 19.80 12.96 -9.65
C LYS A 384 19.52 14.43 -9.40
N GLU A 385 19.82 15.29 -10.37
CA GLU A 385 19.61 16.73 -10.20
C GLU A 385 18.12 17.09 -10.21
N PHE A 386 17.76 18.04 -9.35
CA PHE A 386 16.43 18.62 -9.20
C PHE A 386 16.56 20.15 -9.26
N TRP A 387 15.60 20.80 -9.91
CA TRP A 387 15.60 22.24 -10.15
C TRP A 387 14.28 22.87 -9.72
N GLU A 388 14.23 24.20 -9.65
CA GLU A 388 12.99 24.95 -9.44
C GLU A 388 12.03 24.81 -10.64
N LEU A 389 10.73 25.07 -10.44
CA LEU A 389 9.69 24.83 -11.47
C LEU A 389 9.92 25.58 -12.80
N SER A 390 10.64 26.71 -12.78
CA SER A 390 11.07 27.42 -13.99
C SER A 390 11.93 26.58 -14.95
N ALA A 391 12.45 25.43 -14.51
CA ALA A 391 13.18 24.49 -15.34
C ALA A 391 12.29 23.53 -16.16
N VAL A 392 10.97 23.45 -15.94
CA VAL A 392 10.08 22.47 -16.63
C VAL A 392 10.22 22.56 -18.15
N SER A 393 10.03 23.73 -18.73
CA SER A 393 10.11 23.97 -20.18
C SER A 393 11.50 23.66 -20.76
N LYS A 394 12.55 23.77 -19.94
CA LYS A 394 13.93 23.39 -20.29
C LYS A 394 14.15 21.87 -20.20
N ILE A 395 13.63 21.19 -19.18
CA ILE A 395 13.74 19.73 -19.00
C ILE A 395 12.97 19.00 -20.10
N LEU A 396 11.80 19.53 -20.50
CA LEU A 396 10.99 19.02 -21.61
C LEU A 396 11.48 19.49 -23.01
N SER A 397 12.63 20.16 -23.10
CA SER A 397 13.21 20.55 -24.38
C SER A 397 13.99 19.37 -25.01
N PRO A 398 13.94 19.19 -26.35
CA PRO A 398 14.71 18.15 -27.03
C PRO A 398 16.22 18.22 -26.73
N LYS A 399 16.76 19.44 -26.56
CA LYS A 399 18.17 19.69 -26.20
C LYS A 399 18.55 19.14 -24.84
N PHE A 400 17.63 19.06 -23.87
CA PHE A 400 17.90 18.45 -22.57
C PHE A 400 17.70 16.93 -22.63
N GLN A 401 16.63 16.47 -23.26
CA GLN A 401 16.36 15.04 -23.45
C GLN A 401 17.51 14.35 -24.22
N SER A 402 18.12 14.99 -25.22
CA SER A 402 19.27 14.47 -25.96
C SER A 402 20.59 14.41 -25.16
N GLN A 403 20.63 14.92 -23.92
CA GLN A 403 21.77 14.76 -23.00
C GLN A 403 21.58 13.56 -22.06
N ILE A 404 20.38 12.97 -22.02
CA ILE A 404 20.07 11.79 -21.20
C ILE A 404 20.24 10.55 -22.08
N THR A 405 21.20 9.68 -21.72
CA THR A 405 21.51 8.45 -22.46
C THR A 405 20.75 7.21 -21.95
N HIS A 406 19.81 7.38 -21.01
CA HIS A 406 18.84 6.37 -20.57
C HIS A 406 17.41 6.80 -20.91
N GLY A 407 16.45 5.87 -20.85
CA GLY A 407 15.05 6.17 -21.12
C GLY A 407 14.48 7.22 -20.16
N CYS A 408 13.68 8.16 -20.68
CA CYS A 408 13.00 9.21 -19.94
C CYS A 408 11.55 9.31 -20.42
N ASP A 409 10.58 9.18 -19.52
CA ASP A 409 9.15 9.04 -19.84
C ASP A 409 8.24 10.08 -19.16
N GLY A 410 8.83 11.15 -18.58
CA GLY A 410 8.06 12.25 -17.99
C GLY A 410 8.83 13.08 -16.98
N LEU A 411 8.14 13.59 -15.95
CA LEU A 411 8.67 14.41 -14.87
C LEU A 411 8.28 13.86 -13.49
N VAL A 412 9.08 14.20 -12.47
CA VAL A 412 8.78 13.98 -11.05
C VAL A 412 8.88 15.31 -10.31
N PHE A 413 7.84 15.65 -9.56
CA PHE A 413 7.72 16.85 -8.75
C PHE A 413 7.78 16.48 -7.26
N GLN A 414 8.82 16.96 -6.57
CA GLN A 414 9.07 16.71 -5.14
C GLN A 414 8.79 17.99 -4.32
N PRO A 415 7.95 17.93 -3.27
CA PRO A 415 7.59 19.10 -2.47
C PRO A 415 8.73 19.47 -1.51
N VAL A 416 9.15 20.74 -1.50
CA VAL A 416 10.37 21.16 -0.78
C VAL A 416 10.16 21.17 0.73
N LEU A 417 9.04 21.74 1.19
CA LEU A 417 8.74 21.98 2.61
C LEU A 417 8.17 20.75 3.34
N ARG A 418 8.34 19.54 2.79
CA ARG A 418 7.82 18.30 3.37
C ARG A 418 8.96 17.37 3.79
N PRO A 419 8.86 16.74 4.98
CA PRO A 419 9.73 15.64 5.34
C PRO A 419 9.48 14.45 4.41
N TYR A 420 10.45 13.56 4.33
CA TYR A 420 10.33 12.28 3.65
C TYR A 420 9.13 11.48 4.18
N GLN A 421 8.28 10.99 3.29
CA GLN A 421 7.07 10.22 3.65
C GLN A 421 7.16 8.80 3.06
N PRO A 422 7.31 7.74 3.88
CA PRO A 422 7.34 6.37 3.39
C PRO A 422 5.96 5.94 2.83
N GLY A 423 5.96 4.98 1.91
CA GLY A 423 4.75 4.50 1.24
C GLY A 423 4.15 5.55 0.29
N ARG A 424 2.84 5.48 0.02
CA ARG A 424 2.15 6.39 -0.91
C ARG A 424 2.20 7.84 -0.41
N SER A 425 2.68 8.75 -1.25
CA SER A 425 2.63 10.20 -0.97
C SER A 425 1.76 10.91 -2.00
N ALA A 426 0.65 11.50 -1.54
CA ALA A 426 -0.23 12.32 -2.37
C ALA A 426 0.41 13.66 -2.79
N ASN A 427 1.55 14.03 -2.19
CA ASN A 427 2.28 15.28 -2.48
C ASN A 427 3.49 15.05 -3.42
N ILE A 428 3.81 13.82 -3.83
CA ILE A 428 4.86 13.59 -4.83
C ILE A 428 4.17 13.21 -6.12
N LEU A 429 4.23 14.11 -7.10
CA LEU A 429 3.53 13.94 -8.37
C LEU A 429 4.49 13.43 -9.44
N LYS A 430 4.04 12.46 -10.24
CA LYS A 430 4.67 12.09 -11.51
C LYS A 430 3.77 12.55 -12.66
N TRP A 431 4.35 13.22 -13.64
CA TRP A 431 3.67 13.57 -14.89
C TRP A 431 4.27 12.72 -16.01
N LYS A 432 3.43 12.30 -16.96
CA LYS A 432 3.82 11.66 -18.23
C LYS A 432 2.99 12.28 -19.35
N GLU A 433 3.53 12.26 -20.56
CA GLU A 433 2.81 12.61 -21.78
C GLU A 433 2.01 11.40 -22.31
N ASP A 434 2.65 10.23 -22.42
CA ASP A 434 1.98 8.95 -22.67
C ASP A 434 1.40 8.34 -21.39
N ASN A 435 0.08 8.12 -21.37
CA ASN A 435 -0.60 7.38 -20.31
C ASN A 435 -0.44 5.87 -20.54
N THR A 436 0.39 5.23 -19.70
CA THR A 436 0.60 3.78 -19.69
C THR A 436 0.06 3.10 -18.43
N MET A 437 -0.40 1.85 -18.56
CA MET A 437 -0.89 1.02 -17.46
C MET A 437 -0.41 -0.43 -17.59
N ASP A 438 -0.10 -1.09 -16.47
CA ASP A 438 0.34 -2.48 -16.43
C ASP A 438 -0.83 -3.44 -16.12
N PHE A 439 -1.16 -4.29 -17.07
CA PHE A 439 -2.27 -5.26 -17.02
C PHE A 439 -1.76 -6.70 -17.02
N LEU A 440 -2.54 -7.62 -16.44
CA LEU A 440 -2.39 -9.05 -16.71
C LEU A 440 -3.15 -9.36 -18.01
N LEU A 441 -2.45 -9.90 -19.01
CA LEU A 441 -3.04 -10.34 -20.27
C LEU A 441 -3.58 -11.76 -20.15
N LYS A 442 -4.88 -11.96 -20.42
CA LYS A 442 -5.45 -13.28 -20.71
C LYS A 442 -5.94 -13.31 -22.16
N ILE A 443 -5.71 -14.43 -22.85
CA ILE A 443 -6.17 -14.65 -24.24
C ILE A 443 -7.09 -15.85 -24.25
N GLU A 444 -8.30 -15.67 -24.74
CA GLU A 444 -9.38 -16.66 -24.73
C GLU A 444 -9.92 -16.85 -26.16
N SER A 445 -10.15 -18.10 -26.56
CA SER A 445 -10.71 -18.40 -27.89
C SER A 445 -12.24 -18.36 -27.79
N ILE A 446 -12.91 -17.50 -28.57
CA ILE A 446 -14.37 -17.44 -28.60
C ILE A 446 -14.90 -18.64 -29.40
N GLY A 447 -15.32 -19.68 -28.68
CA GLY A 447 -16.03 -20.82 -29.26
C GLY A 447 -17.49 -20.46 -29.54
N THR A 448 -17.80 -20.02 -30.76
CA THR A 448 -19.18 -19.77 -31.19
C THR A 448 -19.98 -21.08 -31.31
N PHE A 449 -20.71 -21.43 -30.26
CA PHE A 449 -21.74 -22.48 -30.31
C PHE A 449 -22.94 -21.98 -31.13
N ILE A 450 -22.83 -22.08 -32.46
CA ILE A 450 -23.93 -21.80 -33.39
C ILE A 450 -24.90 -22.99 -33.35
N THR A 451 -26.00 -22.84 -32.62
CA THR A 451 -27.11 -23.80 -32.63
C THR A 451 -28.00 -23.60 -33.87
N ASP A 452 -27.41 -23.74 -35.07
CA ASP A 452 -28.17 -24.12 -36.27
C ASP A 452 -27.27 -24.63 -37.40
N VAL A 453 -27.85 -25.44 -38.29
CA VAL A 453 -27.11 -26.30 -39.22
C VAL A 453 -26.80 -25.60 -40.56
N ARG A 454 -25.49 -25.49 -40.87
CA ARG A 454 -24.82 -24.96 -42.10
C ARG A 454 -24.33 -23.51 -42.03
N ILE A 455 -23.11 -23.33 -41.54
CA ILE A 455 -21.94 -22.83 -42.32
C ILE A 455 -20.68 -23.14 -41.50
N PHE A 456 -19.74 -23.91 -42.06
CA PHE A 456 -18.42 -24.10 -41.44
C PHE A 456 -17.47 -22.99 -41.93
N ARG A 457 -17.20 -22.02 -41.04
CA ARG A 457 -15.99 -21.20 -41.06
C ARG A 457 -15.43 -21.17 -39.65
N GLU A 458 -14.28 -21.79 -39.44
CA GLU A 458 -13.55 -21.71 -38.16
C GLU A 458 -12.80 -20.37 -38.03
N SER A 459 -13.55 -19.26 -38.00
CA SER A 459 -13.04 -18.00 -37.47
C SER A 459 -12.96 -18.10 -35.95
N SER A 460 -11.91 -18.76 -35.46
CA SER A 460 -11.59 -18.87 -34.04
C SER A 460 -11.05 -17.54 -33.52
N GLU A 461 -11.93 -16.54 -33.45
CA GLU A 461 -11.59 -15.20 -32.95
C GLU A 461 -11.14 -15.29 -31.50
N LYS A 462 -9.86 -15.01 -31.28
CA LYS A 462 -9.28 -14.89 -29.94
C LYS A 462 -9.53 -13.48 -29.42
N SER A 463 -10.14 -13.38 -28.25
CA SER A 463 -10.16 -12.15 -27.48
C SER A 463 -8.89 -12.03 -26.65
N ALA A 464 -8.39 -10.80 -26.50
CA ALA A 464 -7.29 -10.47 -25.61
C ALA A 464 -7.80 -9.49 -24.55
N LEU A 465 -7.82 -9.94 -23.30
CA LEU A 465 -8.48 -9.32 -22.16
C LEU A 465 -7.44 -8.83 -21.14
N LEU A 466 -7.67 -7.63 -20.61
CA LEU A 466 -6.76 -6.91 -19.72
C LEU A 466 -7.34 -6.85 -18.31
N PHE A 467 -6.60 -7.36 -17.33
CA PHE A 467 -7.03 -7.44 -15.93
C PHE A 467 -6.19 -6.59 -14.98
N VAL A 468 -6.84 -6.00 -13.97
CA VAL A 468 -6.22 -5.17 -12.91
C VAL A 468 -6.38 -5.84 -11.54
N THR A 469 -5.45 -5.58 -10.61
CA THR A 469 -5.51 -6.15 -9.26
C THR A 469 -6.72 -5.59 -8.50
N GLY A 470 -7.60 -6.50 -8.05
CA GLY A 470 -8.79 -6.18 -7.27
C GLY A 470 -10.12 -6.27 -8.02
N MET A 471 -10.13 -6.75 -9.28
CA MET A 471 -11.33 -7.09 -10.05
C MET A 471 -11.32 -8.56 -10.48
N SER A 472 -12.53 -9.14 -10.58
CA SER A 472 -12.80 -10.46 -11.17
C SER A 472 -12.92 -10.40 -12.69
N ASP A 473 -13.53 -9.31 -13.16
CA ASP A 473 -13.95 -9.09 -14.54
C ASP A 473 -12.87 -8.34 -15.32
N PRO A 474 -12.79 -8.50 -16.66
CA PRO A 474 -11.83 -7.76 -17.47
C PRO A 474 -12.07 -6.26 -17.36
N PHE A 475 -10.98 -5.49 -17.18
CA PHE A 475 -11.01 -4.04 -17.09
C PHE A 475 -11.15 -3.39 -18.48
N ALA A 476 -10.51 -4.00 -19.47
CA ALA A 476 -10.54 -3.61 -20.87
C ALA A 476 -10.19 -4.80 -21.77
N SER A 477 -10.26 -4.59 -23.08
CA SER A 477 -9.67 -5.48 -24.10
C SER A 477 -8.56 -4.76 -24.86
N ILE A 478 -7.72 -5.55 -25.53
CA ILE A 478 -6.74 -5.11 -26.54
C ILE A 478 -7.05 -5.85 -27.85
N ARG A 479 -6.79 -5.20 -28.99
CA ARG A 479 -6.90 -5.86 -30.29
C ARG A 479 -5.91 -7.02 -30.37
N TYR A 480 -6.41 -8.24 -30.58
CA TYR A 480 -5.57 -9.43 -30.64
C TYR A 480 -4.61 -9.39 -31.85
N SER A 481 -3.36 -9.79 -31.61
CA SER A 481 -2.39 -10.20 -32.62
C SER A 481 -1.71 -11.50 -32.18
N SER A 482 -1.18 -12.28 -33.12
CA SER A 482 -0.44 -13.51 -32.83
C SER A 482 0.82 -13.28 -31.98
N GLU A 483 1.38 -12.08 -32.01
CA GLU A 483 2.53 -11.69 -31.17
C GLU A 483 2.18 -11.67 -29.68
N LEU A 484 0.91 -11.46 -29.32
CA LEU A 484 0.46 -11.44 -27.92
C LEU A 484 0.37 -12.83 -27.29
N ASP A 485 0.28 -13.92 -28.07
CA ASP A 485 0.23 -15.30 -27.53
C ASP A 485 1.45 -15.60 -26.63
N GLN A 486 2.63 -15.06 -26.96
CA GLN A 486 3.86 -15.26 -26.19
C GLN A 486 3.80 -14.63 -24.79
N TYR A 487 2.92 -13.64 -24.58
CA TYR A 487 2.72 -12.91 -23.33
C TYR A 487 1.45 -13.35 -22.58
N LYS A 488 0.80 -14.44 -23.01
CA LYS A 488 -0.38 -14.98 -22.33
C LYS A 488 -0.08 -15.28 -20.86
N ASN A 489 -0.96 -14.82 -19.97
CA ASN A 489 -0.86 -14.89 -18.51
C ASN A 489 0.38 -14.19 -17.92
N GLN A 490 0.99 -13.24 -18.66
CA GLN A 490 2.08 -12.37 -18.18
C GLN A 490 1.58 -10.92 -18.05
N ILE A 491 2.39 -10.08 -17.40
CA ILE A 491 2.06 -8.67 -17.18
C ILE A 491 2.67 -7.85 -18.32
N ILE A 492 1.83 -7.05 -18.97
CA ILE A 492 2.20 -6.17 -20.08
C ILE A 492 1.89 -4.72 -19.70
N GLU A 493 2.76 -3.80 -20.12
CA GLU A 493 2.44 -2.38 -20.11
C GLU A 493 1.77 -2.06 -21.45
N CYS A 494 0.61 -1.39 -21.38
CA CYS A 494 -0.13 -0.89 -22.52
C CYS A 494 -0.20 0.63 -22.49
N SER A 495 -0.21 1.27 -23.66
CA SER A 495 -0.54 2.69 -23.83
C SER A 495 -1.97 2.85 -24.33
N PHE A 496 -2.62 3.98 -24.02
CA PHE A 496 -3.96 4.29 -24.53
C PHE A 496 -3.89 5.38 -25.59
N ARG A 497 -4.34 5.09 -26.81
CA ARG A 497 -4.35 6.00 -27.96
C ARG A 497 -5.58 5.73 -28.83
N ASP A 498 -6.16 6.76 -29.43
CA ASP A 498 -7.32 6.64 -30.36
C ASP A 498 -8.52 5.84 -29.80
N ASN A 499 -8.75 5.94 -28.48
CA ASN A 499 -9.72 5.19 -27.67
C ASN A 499 -9.47 3.66 -27.53
N GLU A 500 -8.34 3.13 -28.00
CA GLU A 500 -7.95 1.72 -27.85
C GLU A 500 -6.68 1.56 -26.99
N TRP A 501 -6.50 0.34 -26.44
CA TRP A 501 -5.27 -0.05 -25.75
C TRP A 501 -4.30 -0.72 -26.72
N TYR A 502 -3.05 -0.26 -26.71
CA TYR A 502 -1.95 -0.79 -27.53
C TYR A 502 -0.89 -1.42 -26.64
N PHE A 503 -0.28 -2.52 -27.08
CA PHE A 503 0.84 -3.14 -26.38
C PHE A 503 2.07 -2.23 -26.48
N TYR A 504 2.69 -1.93 -25.32
CA TYR A 504 3.88 -1.09 -25.23
C TYR A 504 5.13 -1.91 -24.91
N ARG A 505 5.09 -2.77 -23.87
CA ARG A 505 6.14 -3.75 -23.56
C ARG A 505 5.69 -4.87 -22.63
N HIS A 506 6.47 -5.95 -22.56
CA HIS A 506 6.38 -6.93 -21.48
C HIS A 506 7.02 -6.40 -20.17
N ARG A 507 6.47 -6.78 -19.01
CA ARG A 507 6.88 -6.35 -17.66
C ARG A 507 7.37 -7.49 -16.78
N ALA A 508 8.47 -8.12 -17.20
CA ALA A 508 9.14 -9.18 -16.42
C ALA A 508 9.59 -8.73 -15.01
N ASP A 509 9.70 -7.41 -14.77
CA ASP A 509 10.02 -6.81 -13.46
C ASP A 509 8.85 -6.84 -12.47
N LYS A 510 7.63 -7.21 -12.91
CA LYS A 510 6.41 -7.12 -12.10
C LYS A 510 5.81 -8.49 -11.78
N THR A 511 5.45 -8.66 -10.50
CA THR A 511 4.71 -9.82 -10.02
C THR A 511 3.19 -9.64 -10.07
N TYR A 512 2.69 -8.39 -10.13
CA TYR A 512 1.26 -8.07 -10.14
C TYR A 512 0.94 -6.90 -11.08
N PRO A 513 -0.23 -6.90 -11.77
CA PRO A 513 -0.71 -5.74 -12.52
C PRO A 513 -1.16 -4.62 -11.58
N ASN A 514 -1.35 -3.41 -12.12
CA ASN A 514 -1.76 -2.26 -11.32
C ASN A 514 -3.04 -2.54 -10.52
N ALA A 515 -3.12 -2.03 -9.29
CA ALA A 515 -4.35 -2.05 -8.51
C ALA A 515 -5.41 -1.14 -9.14
N ARG A 516 -6.69 -1.50 -8.99
CA ARG A 516 -7.82 -0.71 -9.52
C ARG A 516 -7.73 0.79 -9.21
N ALA A 517 -7.35 1.17 -7.99
CA ALA A 517 -7.24 2.59 -7.61
C ALA A 517 -6.13 3.37 -8.38
N THR A 518 -5.16 2.67 -8.97
CA THR A 518 -4.17 3.23 -9.90
C THR A 518 -4.73 3.27 -11.33
N ALA A 519 -5.48 2.24 -11.73
CA ALA A 519 -6.15 2.19 -13.02
C ALA A 519 -7.20 3.31 -13.19
N ASP A 520 -8.08 3.47 -12.19
CA ASP A 520 -9.11 4.52 -12.14
C ASP A 520 -8.47 5.94 -12.27
N GLY A 521 -7.31 6.16 -11.64
CA GLY A 521 -6.56 7.42 -11.74
C GLY A 521 -5.86 7.65 -13.08
N VAL A 522 -5.43 6.60 -13.77
CA VAL A 522 -4.91 6.72 -15.15
C VAL A 522 -6.05 7.00 -16.14
N ILE A 523 -7.23 6.40 -15.94
CA ILE A 523 -8.43 6.74 -16.72
C ILE A 523 -8.85 8.21 -16.50
N GLU A 524 -8.70 8.75 -15.29
CA GLU A 524 -8.89 10.18 -15.02
C GLU A 524 -7.88 11.06 -15.79
N THR A 525 -6.59 10.71 -15.77
CA THR A 525 -5.55 11.43 -16.56
C THR A 525 -5.76 11.29 -18.08
N ILE A 526 -6.35 10.20 -18.56
CA ILE A 526 -6.74 10.02 -19.98
C ILE A 526 -7.93 10.91 -20.35
N ARG A 527 -8.92 11.07 -19.46
CA ARG A 527 -10.12 11.90 -19.70
C ARG A 527 -9.84 13.40 -19.62
N SER A 528 -8.90 13.79 -18.77
CA SER A 528 -8.52 15.19 -18.52
C SER A 528 -7.00 15.33 -18.57
N PRO A 529 -6.37 15.18 -19.76
CA PRO A 529 -4.92 15.17 -19.88
C PRO A 529 -4.32 16.55 -19.61
N ILE A 530 -3.34 16.57 -18.71
CA ILE A 530 -2.43 17.71 -18.55
C ILE A 530 -1.39 17.58 -19.67
N THR A 531 -1.59 18.33 -20.75
CA THR A 531 -0.63 18.36 -21.86
C THR A 531 0.67 19.06 -21.44
N LYS A 532 1.74 18.79 -22.18
CA LYS A 532 3.03 19.46 -22.02
C LYS A 532 2.89 20.98 -22.05
N ASP A 533 2.21 21.51 -23.06
CA ASP A 533 2.08 22.96 -23.26
C ASP A 533 1.27 23.61 -22.15
N PHE A 534 0.15 22.99 -21.74
CA PHE A 534 -0.64 23.46 -20.59
C PHE A 534 0.18 23.48 -19.29
N LEU A 535 0.99 22.44 -19.04
CA LEU A 535 1.84 22.35 -17.85
C LEU A 535 2.93 23.43 -17.84
N CYS A 536 3.54 23.73 -18.99
CA CYS A 536 4.50 24.82 -19.12
C CYS A 536 3.82 26.18 -18.89
N SER A 537 2.73 26.49 -19.61
CA SER A 537 2.02 27.77 -19.49
C SER A 537 1.52 28.04 -18.08
N ALA A 538 0.88 27.06 -17.42
CA ALA A 538 0.35 27.23 -16.06
C ALA A 538 1.44 27.50 -15.01
N ILE A 539 2.66 26.99 -15.23
CA ILE A 539 3.83 27.28 -14.37
C ILE A 539 4.41 28.65 -14.70
N GLU A 540 4.56 29.00 -15.98
CA GLU A 540 5.12 30.29 -16.41
C GLU A 540 4.21 31.48 -16.00
N GLU A 541 2.89 31.34 -16.12
CA GLU A 541 1.89 32.30 -15.62
C GLU A 541 1.95 32.46 -14.09
N ASN A 542 2.05 31.35 -13.35
CA ASN A 542 2.13 31.37 -11.88
C ASN A 542 3.41 32.04 -11.38
N ILE A 543 4.54 31.78 -12.03
CA ILE A 543 5.82 32.43 -11.74
C ILE A 543 5.75 33.92 -12.09
N ALA A 544 5.16 34.29 -13.24
CA ALA A 544 4.98 35.69 -13.61
C ALA A 544 4.13 36.44 -12.56
N PHE A 545 2.97 35.92 -12.19
CA PHE A 545 2.10 36.51 -11.17
C PHE A 545 2.81 36.69 -9.82
N SER A 546 3.59 35.69 -9.41
CA SER A 546 4.37 35.71 -8.16
C SER A 546 5.53 36.73 -8.14
N ASN A 547 5.93 37.28 -9.29
CA ASN A 547 6.93 38.35 -9.39
C ASN A 547 6.31 39.76 -9.46
N TYR A 548 4.99 39.88 -9.59
CA TYR A 548 4.24 41.14 -9.56
C TYR A 548 3.46 41.36 -8.23
N SER A 549 3.62 40.45 -7.26
CA SER A 549 2.92 40.43 -5.96
C SER A 549 3.86 40.71 -4.80
#